data_AF-A0A9D8JQK6-F1
#
_entry.id   AF-A0A9D8JQK6-F1
#
_cell.length_a   1.000
_cell.length_b   1.000
_cell.length_c   1.000
_cell.angle_alpha   90.00
_cell.angle_beta   90.00
_cell.angle_gamma   90.00
#
_symmetry.space_group_name_H-M   'P 1'
#
loop_
_entity.id
_entity.type
_entity.pdbx_description
1 polymer ?
#
loop_
_entity_poly.entity_id
_entity_poly.type
_entity_poly.pdbx_seq_one_letter_code
_entity_poly.pdbx_strand_id
1 'polypeptide(L)'
;MLRNYEAFLGSKGNLKTQYIPYYLKWVSDCYVFLNEPLSNRLNSDQKKQFLSDMAKRYEDWQVKQADTALRLYDYFLSKNITPTMAETSSHNETWKLLEEKMRNALRLRHRSFSTEKTYLIWLRSFRAFVTEKQPDQLGGRDLQDFLSHLAVERKVSSSTQNQALNAIVFFYRHVLDKNIDQELSAVRAKQRRHLPVVLTIKEIQNIFDQLSETSKRMAMVIYGGGLRLQECLQLR
;
A
#
# COMPACT_ATOMS: atom_id res chain seq x y z
N MET A 1 -30.37 7.77 -9.27
CA MET A 1 -29.09 8.08 -8.61
C MET A 1 -29.26 8.55 -7.16
N LEU A 2 -30.10 9.54 -6.86
CA LEU A 2 -30.30 10.04 -5.48
C LEU A 2 -30.83 8.98 -4.49
N ARG A 3 -31.74 8.09 -4.92
CA ARG A 3 -32.21 6.94 -4.09
C ARG A 3 -31.09 5.94 -3.73
N ASN A 4 -30.11 5.76 -4.60
CA ASN A 4 -28.95 4.88 -4.33
C ASN A 4 -27.96 5.57 -3.38
N TYR A 5 -27.85 6.89 -3.46
CA TYR A 5 -27.05 7.70 -2.55
C TYR A 5 -27.67 7.77 -1.15
N GLU A 6 -29.00 7.86 -1.06
CA GLU A 6 -29.76 7.75 0.19
C GLU A 6 -29.51 6.41 0.90
N ALA A 7 -29.58 5.29 0.17
CA ALA A 7 -29.26 3.96 0.70
C ALA A 7 -27.77 3.82 1.12
N PHE A 8 -26.85 4.51 0.44
CA PHE A 8 -25.44 4.57 0.83
C PHE A 8 -25.22 5.35 2.13
N LEU A 9 -25.88 6.50 2.27
CA LEU A 9 -25.81 7.31 3.48
C LEU A 9 -26.40 6.58 4.70
N GLY A 10 -27.45 5.78 4.50
CA GLY A 10 -28.07 4.98 5.56
C GLY A 10 -27.31 3.70 5.96
N SER A 11 -26.48 3.14 5.08
CA SER A 11 -25.77 1.85 5.35
C SER A 11 -24.30 2.00 5.74
N LYS A 12 -23.61 3.06 5.28
CA LYS A 12 -22.16 3.24 5.48
C LYS A 12 -21.75 4.59 6.05
N GLY A 13 -22.65 5.58 6.10
CA GLY A 13 -22.37 6.87 6.70
C GLY A 13 -22.65 6.85 8.20
N ASN A 14 -21.69 7.23 9.04
CA ASN A 14 -21.91 7.56 10.46
C ASN A 14 -22.73 8.87 10.62
N LEU A 15 -23.83 9.02 9.88
CA LEU A 15 -24.69 10.19 9.88
C LEU A 15 -26.03 9.84 10.55
N LYS A 16 -26.51 10.71 11.44
CA LYS A 16 -27.85 10.53 12.02
C LYS A 16 -28.90 10.64 10.90
N THR A 17 -29.86 9.72 10.89
CA THR A 17 -30.90 9.58 9.84
C THR A 17 -31.65 10.88 9.56
N GLN A 18 -31.81 11.75 10.57
CA GLN A 18 -32.45 13.06 10.47
C GLN A 18 -31.75 14.06 9.52
N TYR A 19 -30.45 13.88 9.23
CA TYR A 19 -29.70 14.81 8.37
C TYR A 19 -29.65 14.39 6.90
N ILE A 20 -30.03 13.15 6.58
CA ILE A 20 -29.98 12.60 5.21
C ILE A 20 -30.76 13.47 4.18
N PRO A 21 -31.99 13.97 4.47
CA PRO A 21 -32.73 14.79 3.52
C PRO A 21 -32.01 16.10 3.13
N TYR A 22 -31.30 16.71 4.07
CA TYR A 22 -30.55 17.94 3.82
C TYR A 22 -29.33 17.70 2.93
N TYR A 23 -28.65 16.57 3.12
CA TYR A 23 -27.51 16.19 2.28
C TYR A 23 -27.94 15.88 0.84
N LEU A 24 -29.11 15.25 0.66
CA LEU A 24 -29.70 15.04 -0.66
C LEU A 24 -30.08 16.37 -1.33
N LYS A 25 -30.66 17.30 -0.55
CA LYS A 25 -31.03 18.64 -1.03
C LYS A 25 -29.80 19.42 -1.50
N TRP A 26 -28.73 19.49 -0.71
CA TRP A 26 -27.52 20.24 -1.09
C TRP A 26 -26.85 19.70 -2.35
N VAL A 27 -26.84 18.37 -2.51
CA VAL A 27 -26.32 17.75 -3.74
C VAL A 27 -27.21 18.10 -4.93
N SER A 28 -28.53 17.98 -4.79
CA SER A 28 -29.46 18.35 -5.87
C SER A 28 -29.32 19.82 -6.27
N ASP A 29 -29.29 20.73 -5.29
CA ASP A 29 -29.19 22.18 -5.51
C ASP A 29 -27.87 22.55 -6.20
N CYS A 30 -26.77 21.85 -5.90
CA CYS A 30 -25.48 22.05 -6.56
C CYS A 30 -25.50 21.69 -8.05
N TYR A 31 -26.08 20.54 -8.40
CA TYR A 31 -26.16 20.10 -9.80
C TYR A 31 -27.15 20.92 -10.61
N VAL A 32 -28.24 21.39 -9.99
CA VAL A 32 -29.18 22.35 -10.61
C VAL A 32 -28.51 23.70 -10.84
N PHE A 33 -27.72 24.21 -9.89
CA PHE A 33 -27.00 25.47 -10.02
C PHE A 33 -25.95 25.43 -11.15
N LEU A 34 -25.27 24.29 -11.32
CA LEU A 34 -24.25 24.09 -12.35
C LEU A 34 -24.83 23.63 -13.70
N ASN A 35 -26.13 23.32 -13.77
CA ASN A 35 -26.82 22.77 -14.95
C ASN A 35 -26.15 21.49 -15.51
N GLU A 36 -25.65 20.64 -14.61
CA GLU A 36 -24.94 19.40 -14.95
C GLU A 36 -25.77 18.17 -14.55
N PRO A 37 -25.69 17.04 -15.29
CA PRO A 37 -26.37 15.82 -14.89
C PRO A 37 -25.72 15.21 -13.64
N LEU A 38 -26.56 14.64 -12.76
CA LEU A 38 -26.16 13.98 -11.49
C LEU A 38 -25.17 12.80 -11.68
N SER A 39 -24.88 12.39 -12.91
CA SER A 39 -23.86 11.39 -13.28
C SER A 39 -22.44 11.95 -13.35
N ASN A 40 -22.26 13.27 -13.48
CA ASN A 40 -20.94 13.86 -13.73
C ASN A 40 -20.19 14.17 -12.43
N ARG A 41 -18.86 14.01 -12.42
CA ARG A 41 -18.04 14.40 -11.25
C ARG A 41 -17.72 15.89 -11.34
N LEU A 42 -17.93 16.60 -10.25
CA LEU A 42 -17.67 18.04 -10.16
C LEU A 42 -16.19 18.33 -9.95
N ASN A 43 -15.63 19.25 -10.73
CA ASN A 43 -14.26 19.74 -10.57
C ASN A 43 -14.12 20.60 -9.30
N SER A 44 -12.88 20.75 -8.81
CA SER A 44 -12.59 21.55 -7.60
C SER A 44 -13.10 22.99 -7.72
N ASP A 45 -13.02 23.58 -8.92
CA ASP A 45 -13.44 24.95 -9.17
C ASP A 45 -14.97 25.10 -9.20
N GLN A 46 -15.69 24.12 -9.77
CA GLN A 46 -17.16 24.09 -9.76
C GLN A 46 -17.72 23.98 -8.34
N LYS A 47 -17.11 23.14 -7.49
CA LYS A 47 -17.48 23.02 -6.06
C LYS A 47 -17.25 24.34 -5.32
N LYS A 48 -16.11 25.02 -5.56
CA LYS A 48 -15.82 26.33 -4.97
C LYS A 48 -16.78 27.41 -5.42
N GLN A 49 -17.18 27.42 -6.69
CA GLN A 49 -18.13 28.39 -7.24
C GLN A 49 -19.50 28.27 -6.56
N PHE A 50 -20.00 27.05 -6.37
CA PHE A 50 -21.25 26.80 -5.66
C PHE A 50 -21.16 27.16 -4.17
N LEU A 51 -20.09 26.76 -3.47
CA LEU A 51 -19.93 27.08 -2.05
C LEU A 51 -19.76 28.59 -1.80
N SER A 52 -19.13 29.31 -2.74
CA SER A 52 -18.99 30.77 -2.71
C SER A 52 -20.32 31.50 -2.94
N ASP A 53 -21.18 30.99 -3.83
CA ASP A 53 -22.54 31.54 -4.00
C ASP A 53 -23.43 31.21 -2.79
N MET A 54 -23.30 30.00 -2.24
CA MET A 54 -24.04 29.58 -1.05
C MET A 54 -23.67 30.42 0.19
N ALA A 55 -22.40 30.75 0.37
CA ALA A 55 -21.92 31.60 1.47
C ALA A 55 -22.53 33.02 1.46
N LYS A 56 -23.11 33.46 0.34
CA LYS A 56 -23.82 34.75 0.27
C LYS A 56 -25.27 34.69 0.76
N ARG A 57 -25.85 33.50 0.85
CA ARG A 57 -27.29 33.30 1.11
C ARG A 57 -27.59 32.44 2.33
N TYR A 58 -26.59 31.77 2.90
CA TYR A 58 -26.74 30.80 3.97
C TYR A 58 -25.67 30.95 5.04
N GLU A 59 -25.96 30.42 6.23
CA GLU A 59 -25.06 30.43 7.40
C GLU A 59 -23.86 29.50 7.21
N ASP A 60 -22.73 29.82 7.84
CA ASP A 60 -21.45 29.08 7.70
C ASP A 60 -21.56 27.57 7.98
N TRP A 61 -22.43 27.19 8.92
CA TRP A 61 -22.64 25.77 9.25
C TRP A 61 -23.36 25.02 8.12
N GLN A 62 -24.22 25.70 7.35
CA GLN A 62 -24.91 25.14 6.18
C GLN A 62 -23.94 24.99 5.00
N VAL A 63 -23.03 25.95 4.81
CA VAL A 63 -21.96 25.87 3.80
C VAL A 63 -21.03 24.69 4.09
N LYS A 64 -20.64 24.49 5.36
CA LYS A 64 -19.84 23.33 5.78
C LYS A 64 -20.60 22.01 5.61
N GLN A 65 -21.90 22.00 5.88
CA GLN A 65 -22.76 20.83 5.67
C GLN A 65 -22.85 20.48 4.17
N ALA A 66 -22.99 21.49 3.30
CA ALA A 66 -23.01 21.32 1.85
C ALA A 66 -21.66 20.82 1.31
N ASP A 67 -20.52 21.36 1.78
CA ASP A 67 -19.18 20.84 1.41
C ASP A 67 -19.04 19.37 1.80
N THR A 68 -19.48 19.01 3.01
CA THR A 68 -19.47 17.62 3.49
C THR A 68 -20.36 16.74 2.62
N ALA A 69 -21.55 17.23 2.25
CA ALA A 69 -22.48 16.51 1.39
C ALA A 69 -21.92 16.27 -0.01
N LEU A 70 -21.25 17.26 -0.60
CA LEU A 70 -20.61 17.15 -1.92
C LEU A 70 -19.40 16.22 -1.90
N ARG A 71 -18.61 16.20 -0.83
CA ARG A 71 -17.50 15.25 -0.66
C ARG A 71 -18.00 13.81 -0.55
N LEU A 72 -19.05 13.58 0.24
CA LEU A 72 -19.66 12.26 0.37
C LEU A 72 -20.32 11.81 -0.93
N TYR A 73 -20.90 12.74 -1.69
CA TYR A 73 -21.47 12.44 -2.99
C TYR A 73 -20.39 12.15 -4.03
N ASP A 74 -19.29 12.88 -4.05
CA ASP A 74 -18.14 12.60 -4.91
C ASP A 74 -17.50 11.25 -4.57
N TYR A 75 -17.45 10.88 -3.30
CA TYR A 75 -17.04 9.54 -2.87
C TYR A 75 -18.05 8.45 -3.28
N PHE A 76 -19.35 8.75 -3.21
CA PHE A 76 -20.39 7.84 -3.69
C PHE A 76 -20.30 7.66 -5.21
N LEU A 77 -20.06 8.74 -5.95
CA LEU A 77 -19.83 8.72 -7.38
C LEU A 77 -18.52 7.99 -7.71
N SER A 78 -17.42 8.19 -6.99
CA SER A 78 -16.17 7.44 -7.22
C SER A 78 -16.31 5.93 -6.97
N LYS A 79 -17.33 5.51 -6.21
CA LYS A 79 -17.59 4.10 -5.89
C LYS A 79 -18.68 3.46 -6.75
N ASN A 80 -19.63 4.24 -7.29
CA ASN A 80 -20.75 3.76 -8.11
C ASN A 80 -20.66 4.14 -9.59
N ILE A 81 -19.86 5.16 -9.94
CA ILE A 81 -19.26 5.26 -11.26
C ILE A 81 -18.18 4.18 -11.25
N THR A 82 -18.57 2.98 -11.65
CA THR A 82 -17.63 2.01 -12.19
C THR A 82 -16.69 2.80 -13.10
N PRO A 83 -15.37 2.82 -12.87
CA PRO A 83 -14.47 3.29 -13.90
C PRO A 83 -14.81 2.45 -15.11
N THR A 84 -15.05 3.10 -16.24
CA THR A 84 -15.12 2.46 -17.55
C THR A 84 -14.18 1.26 -17.55
N MET A 85 -14.71 0.05 -17.77
CA MET A 85 -14.00 -1.23 -17.60
C MET A 85 -12.70 -1.35 -18.46
N ALA A 86 -12.38 -0.32 -19.24
CA ALA A 86 -11.13 -0.13 -19.98
C ALA A 86 -9.95 0.44 -19.14
N GLU A 87 -10.18 1.22 -18.07
CA GLU A 87 -9.09 1.85 -17.29
C GLU A 87 -8.61 1.00 -16.11
N THR A 88 -9.51 0.24 -15.47
CA THR A 88 -9.13 -0.63 -14.32
C THR A 88 -8.39 -1.88 -14.78
N SER A 89 -8.72 -2.39 -15.97
CA SER A 89 -7.94 -3.43 -16.67
C SER A 89 -6.56 -2.89 -17.02
N SER A 90 -6.48 -1.71 -17.66
CA SER A 90 -5.21 -1.06 -18.00
C SER A 90 -4.31 -0.83 -16.78
N HIS A 91 -4.82 -0.28 -15.66
CA HIS A 91 -4.01 -0.05 -14.47
C HIS A 91 -3.51 -1.36 -13.83
N ASN A 92 -4.36 -2.37 -13.72
CA ASN A 92 -3.96 -3.68 -13.20
C ASN A 92 -2.99 -4.41 -14.13
N GLU A 93 -3.15 -4.28 -15.45
CA GLU A 93 -2.25 -4.81 -16.46
C GLU A 93 -0.89 -4.12 -16.43
N THR A 94 -0.86 -2.80 -16.24
CA THR A 94 0.38 -2.02 -16.11
C THR A 94 1.20 -2.49 -14.93
N TRP A 95 0.58 -2.70 -13.76
CA TRP A 95 1.28 -3.23 -12.59
C TRP A 95 1.72 -4.69 -12.76
N LYS A 96 0.95 -5.52 -13.47
CA LYS A 96 1.36 -6.89 -13.81
C LYS A 96 2.60 -6.89 -14.72
N LEU A 97 2.61 -6.04 -15.74
CA LEU A 97 3.74 -5.88 -16.65
C LEU A 97 4.99 -5.42 -15.88
N LEU A 98 4.84 -4.49 -14.94
CA LEU A 98 5.93 -4.02 -14.08
C LEU A 98 6.44 -5.11 -13.13
N GLU A 99 5.54 -5.94 -12.60
CA GLU A 99 5.92 -7.10 -11.78
C GLU A 99 6.75 -8.11 -12.61
N GLU A 100 6.35 -8.38 -13.86
CA GLU A 100 7.10 -9.24 -14.79
C GLU A 100 8.46 -8.63 -15.17
N LYS A 101 8.51 -7.32 -15.45
CA LYS A 101 9.78 -6.62 -15.68
C LYS A 101 10.71 -6.73 -14.48
N MET A 102 10.18 -6.58 -13.25
CA MET A 102 10.96 -6.77 -12.02
C MET A 102 11.51 -8.19 -11.93
N ARG A 103 10.66 -9.20 -12.21
CA ARG A 103 11.05 -10.61 -12.22
C ARG A 103 12.19 -10.88 -13.21
N ASN A 104 12.05 -10.37 -14.43
CA ASN A 104 13.05 -10.53 -15.48
C ASN A 104 14.36 -9.83 -15.10
N ALA A 105 14.31 -8.61 -14.54
CA ALA A 105 15.48 -7.88 -14.07
C ALA A 105 16.20 -8.61 -12.93
N LEU A 106 15.46 -9.24 -12.01
CA LEU A 106 16.03 -10.04 -10.91
C LEU A 106 16.73 -11.30 -11.42
N ARG A 107 16.11 -12.00 -12.36
CA ARG A 107 16.67 -13.22 -12.98
C ARG A 107 17.89 -12.93 -13.84
N LEU A 108 17.85 -11.87 -14.63
CA LEU A 108 19.00 -11.40 -15.44
C LEU A 108 20.22 -11.10 -14.56
N ARG A 109 19.98 -10.63 -13.33
CA ARG A 109 21.03 -10.35 -12.34
C ARG A 109 21.36 -11.55 -11.44
N HIS A 110 20.93 -12.76 -11.83
CA HIS A 110 21.14 -14.02 -11.14
C HIS A 110 20.81 -13.96 -9.64
N ARG A 111 19.75 -13.23 -9.27
CA ARG A 111 19.28 -13.19 -7.88
C ARG A 111 18.64 -14.53 -7.51
N SER A 112 18.79 -14.93 -6.25
CA SER A 112 18.17 -16.15 -5.76
C SER A 112 16.65 -16.08 -5.86
N PHE A 113 16.01 -17.24 -6.04
CA PHE A 113 14.55 -17.33 -6.05
C PHE A 113 13.92 -16.82 -4.75
N SER A 114 14.60 -17.01 -3.60
CA SER A 114 14.16 -16.46 -2.32
C SER A 114 14.16 -14.93 -2.32
N THR A 115 15.15 -14.30 -2.96
CA THR A 115 15.23 -12.85 -3.11
C THR A 115 14.12 -12.37 -4.04
N GLU A 116 13.91 -13.06 -5.17
CA GLU A 116 12.83 -12.77 -6.11
C GLU A 116 11.47 -12.75 -5.41
N LYS A 117 11.13 -13.83 -4.70
CA LYS A 117 9.88 -13.94 -3.94
C LYS A 117 9.71 -12.80 -2.95
N THR A 118 10.74 -12.51 -2.17
CA THR A 118 10.72 -11.45 -1.14
C THR A 118 10.48 -10.07 -1.77
N TYR A 119 11.17 -9.78 -2.88
CA TYR A 119 11.09 -8.48 -3.53
C TYR A 119 9.71 -8.25 -4.16
N LEU A 120 9.12 -9.28 -4.76
CA LEU A 120 7.78 -9.21 -5.33
C LEU A 120 6.69 -9.03 -4.26
N ILE A 121 6.85 -9.64 -3.08
CA ILE A 121 5.94 -9.42 -1.94
C ILE A 121 5.98 -7.94 -1.51
N TRP A 122 7.18 -7.35 -1.42
CA TRP A 122 7.32 -5.93 -1.08
C TRP A 122 6.74 -5.03 -2.17
N LEU A 123 6.94 -5.35 -3.45
CA LEU A 123 6.33 -4.60 -4.56
C LEU A 123 4.81 -4.59 -4.46
N ARG A 124 4.18 -5.75 -4.21
CA ARG A 124 2.72 -5.84 -4.05
C ARG A 124 2.22 -5.07 -2.83
N SER A 125 2.96 -5.11 -1.74
CA SER A 125 2.66 -4.34 -0.53
C SER A 125 2.76 -2.83 -0.78
N PHE A 126 3.76 -2.40 -1.55
CA PHE A 126 3.94 -1.00 -1.95
C PHE A 126 2.82 -0.53 -2.90
N ARG A 127 2.46 -1.33 -3.90
CA ARG A 127 1.30 -1.06 -4.77
C ARG A 127 0.01 -0.88 -3.95
N ALA A 128 -0.21 -1.74 -2.95
CA ALA A 128 -1.37 -1.66 -2.08
C ALA A 128 -1.37 -0.42 -1.17
N PHE A 129 -0.19 0.16 -0.89
CA PHE A 129 -0.07 1.40 -0.13
C PHE A 129 -0.35 2.64 -0.99
N VAL A 130 0.09 2.63 -2.25
CA VAL A 130 -0.02 3.81 -3.13
C VAL A 130 -1.41 3.97 -3.78
N THR A 131 -2.18 2.88 -3.92
CA THR A 131 -3.59 2.73 -4.39
C THR A 131 -4.04 3.45 -5.66
N GLU A 132 -3.77 4.74 -5.83
CA GLU A 132 -4.32 5.61 -6.87
C GLU A 132 -3.25 6.23 -7.80
N LYS A 133 -1.95 6.15 -7.46
CA LYS A 133 -0.91 6.74 -8.32
C LYS A 133 -0.46 5.79 -9.44
N GLN A 134 -0.34 6.37 -10.63
CA GLN A 134 0.29 5.73 -11.76
C GLN A 134 1.80 5.53 -11.51
N PRO A 135 2.41 4.44 -12.03
CA PRO A 135 3.84 4.17 -11.86
C PRO A 135 4.76 5.34 -12.27
N ASP A 136 4.35 6.13 -13.25
CA ASP A 136 5.10 7.28 -13.77
C ASP A 136 5.10 8.47 -12.80
N GLN A 137 4.11 8.56 -11.92
CA GLN A 137 3.99 9.60 -10.90
C GLN A 137 4.72 9.27 -9.60
N LEU A 138 5.23 8.03 -9.47
CA LEU A 138 5.97 7.59 -8.30
C LEU A 138 7.30 8.34 -8.16
N GLY A 139 7.56 8.85 -6.96
CA GLY A 139 8.80 9.53 -6.57
C GLY A 139 9.39 9.00 -5.26
N GLY A 140 10.57 9.50 -4.87
CA GLY A 140 11.24 9.01 -3.66
C GLY A 140 10.47 9.34 -2.36
N ARG A 141 9.67 10.42 -2.34
CA ARG A 141 8.73 10.71 -1.24
C ARG A 141 7.76 9.56 -0.95
N ASP A 142 7.22 8.92 -1.99
CA ASP A 142 6.30 7.78 -1.82
C ASP A 142 6.97 6.60 -1.12
N LEU A 143 8.26 6.40 -1.39
CA LEU A 143 9.06 5.40 -0.70
C LEU A 143 9.29 5.78 0.77
N GLN A 144 9.59 7.05 1.06
CA GLN A 144 9.74 7.51 2.46
C GLN A 144 8.44 7.33 3.26
N ASP A 145 7.30 7.71 2.67
CA ASP A 145 5.99 7.57 3.29
C ASP A 145 5.67 6.09 3.55
N PHE A 146 5.94 5.23 2.58
CA PHE A 146 5.75 3.78 2.74
C PHE A 146 6.63 3.20 3.86
N LEU A 147 7.91 3.56 3.92
CA LEU A 147 8.82 3.09 4.97
C LEU A 147 8.43 3.62 6.35
N SER A 148 7.86 4.82 6.42
CA SER A 148 7.34 5.42 7.65
C SER A 148 6.08 4.69 8.12
N HIS A 149 5.13 4.41 7.22
CA HIS A 149 3.97 3.57 7.51
C HIS A 149 4.39 2.18 8.03
N LEU A 150 5.41 1.57 7.43
CA LEU A 150 5.93 0.28 7.91
C LEU A 150 6.49 0.36 9.33
N ALA A 151 7.22 1.42 9.66
CA ALA A 151 7.84 1.59 10.97
C ALA A 151 6.83 1.98 12.07
N VAL A 152 5.90 2.89 11.76
CA VAL A 152 4.99 3.49 12.76
C VAL A 152 3.73 2.67 12.93
N GLU A 153 3.04 2.35 11.83
CA GLU A 153 1.74 1.67 11.87
C GLU A 153 1.90 0.15 11.94
N ARG A 154 2.76 -0.41 11.09
CA ARG A 154 3.00 -1.87 11.05
C ARG A 154 4.05 -2.34 12.06
N LYS A 155 4.77 -1.42 12.71
CA LYS A 155 5.79 -1.68 13.75
C LYS A 155 6.80 -2.77 13.34
N VAL A 156 7.22 -2.77 12.08
CA VAL A 156 8.15 -3.78 11.57
C VAL A 156 9.56 -3.57 12.11
N SER A 157 10.34 -4.65 12.20
CA SER A 157 11.75 -4.57 12.60
C SER A 157 12.59 -3.78 11.58
N SER A 158 13.71 -3.18 12.01
CA SER A 158 14.63 -2.48 11.11
C SER A 158 15.18 -3.38 10.00
N SER A 159 15.34 -4.69 10.25
CA SER A 159 15.76 -5.66 9.22
C SER A 159 14.69 -5.83 8.15
N THR A 160 13.42 -5.93 8.57
CA THR A 160 12.27 -6.02 7.67
C THR A 160 12.10 -4.73 6.84
N GLN A 161 12.24 -3.57 7.46
CA GLN A 161 12.22 -2.28 6.78
C GLN A 161 13.34 -2.16 5.74
N ASN A 162 14.55 -2.63 6.06
CA ASN A 162 15.67 -2.65 5.13
C ASN A 162 15.43 -3.59 3.94
N GLN A 163 14.75 -4.72 4.13
CA GLN A 163 14.35 -5.59 3.01
C GLN A 163 13.35 -4.89 2.09
N ALA A 164 12.35 -4.21 2.67
CA ALA A 164 11.38 -3.42 1.91
C ALA A 164 12.07 -2.29 1.13
N LEU A 165 12.95 -1.52 1.79
CA LEU A 165 13.77 -0.47 1.17
C LEU A 165 14.54 -1.02 -0.04
N ASN A 166 15.31 -2.09 0.13
CA ASN A 166 16.12 -2.65 -0.94
C ASN A 166 15.26 -3.13 -2.13
N ALA A 167 14.11 -3.75 -1.85
CA ALA A 167 13.20 -4.21 -2.89
C ALA A 167 12.60 -3.06 -3.71
N ILE A 168 12.18 -1.98 -3.05
CA ILE A 168 11.55 -0.85 -3.75
C ILE A 168 12.61 0.02 -4.44
N VAL A 169 13.79 0.22 -3.85
CA VAL A 169 14.90 0.90 -4.55
C VAL A 169 15.31 0.13 -5.81
N PHE A 170 15.35 -1.20 -5.74
CA PHE A 170 15.59 -2.03 -6.93
C PHE A 170 14.52 -1.79 -8.01
N PHE A 171 13.25 -1.70 -7.60
CA PHE A 171 12.14 -1.42 -8.51
C PHE A 171 12.29 -0.05 -9.19
N TYR A 172 12.54 1.02 -8.44
CA TYR A 172 12.76 2.36 -9.02
C TYR A 172 13.92 2.37 -10.02
N ARG A 173 15.06 1.78 -9.63
CA ARG A 173 16.29 1.85 -10.43
C ARG A 173 16.27 0.96 -11.67
N HIS A 174 15.65 -0.22 -11.61
CA HIS A 174 15.78 -1.23 -12.66
C HIS A 174 14.50 -1.53 -13.42
N VAL A 175 13.36 -1.03 -12.95
CA VAL A 175 12.06 -1.21 -13.63
C VAL A 175 11.51 0.12 -14.11
N LEU A 176 11.60 1.16 -13.28
CA LEU A 176 11.15 2.52 -13.64
C LEU A 176 12.27 3.40 -14.21
N ASP A 177 13.53 2.93 -14.17
CA ASP A 177 14.73 3.67 -14.58
C ASP A 177 14.86 5.06 -13.93
N LYS A 178 14.41 5.18 -12.68
CA LYS A 178 14.47 6.40 -11.86
C LYS A 178 15.51 6.26 -10.75
N ASN A 179 16.45 7.20 -10.70
CA ASN A 179 17.42 7.28 -9.60
C ASN A 179 16.85 8.14 -8.47
N ILE A 180 16.53 7.50 -7.33
CA ILE A 180 15.96 8.15 -6.13
C ILE A 180 16.96 8.26 -4.98
N ASP A 181 18.24 8.02 -5.24
CA ASP A 181 19.30 7.93 -4.22
C ASP A 181 19.46 9.22 -3.40
N GLN A 182 19.24 10.39 -4.00
CA GLN A 182 19.34 11.68 -3.32
C GLN A 182 18.26 11.86 -2.25
N GLU A 183 17.04 11.39 -2.51
CA GLU A 183 15.90 11.48 -1.59
C GLU A 183 16.00 10.46 -0.44
N LEU A 184 16.81 9.41 -0.58
CA LEU A 184 16.89 8.30 0.39
C LEU A 184 17.84 8.53 1.58
N SER A 185 18.72 9.53 1.47
CA SER A 185 19.77 9.84 2.46
C SER A 185 19.24 9.99 3.90
N ALA A 186 17.98 10.41 4.06
CA ALA A 186 17.37 10.69 5.36
C ALA A 186 16.75 9.45 6.06
N VAL A 187 16.45 8.36 5.35
CA VAL A 187 15.53 7.30 5.85
C VAL A 187 16.24 5.97 6.16
N ARG A 188 17.54 5.87 5.92
CA ARG A 188 18.25 4.59 6.11
C ARG A 188 18.30 4.20 7.59
N ALA A 189 17.55 3.16 7.95
CA ALA A 189 17.52 2.62 9.30
C ALA A 189 18.88 2.03 9.71
N LYS A 190 19.42 2.49 10.84
CA LYS A 190 20.69 1.98 11.39
C LYS A 190 20.51 0.53 11.85
N GLN A 191 21.13 -0.41 11.15
CA GLN A 191 21.09 -1.82 11.52
C GLN A 191 21.94 -2.04 12.79
N ARG A 192 21.29 -2.43 13.89
CA ARG A 192 22.00 -2.88 15.10
C ARG A 192 22.61 -4.26 14.81
N ARG A 193 23.93 -4.40 14.97
CA ARG A 193 24.60 -5.71 14.89
C ARG A 193 24.34 -6.44 16.20
N HIS A 194 23.56 -7.52 16.15
CA HIS A 194 23.43 -8.43 17.30
C HIS A 194 24.64 -9.36 17.32
N LEU A 195 25.25 -9.50 18.49
CA LEU A 195 26.25 -10.54 18.71
C LEU A 195 25.53 -11.89 18.69
N PRO A 196 26.01 -12.87 17.91
CA PRO A 196 25.42 -14.20 17.91
C PRO A 196 25.60 -14.83 19.30
N VAL A 197 24.51 -15.35 19.86
CA VAL A 197 24.54 -16.15 21.09
C VAL A 197 24.95 -17.56 20.69
N VAL A 198 25.99 -18.09 21.33
CA VAL A 198 26.49 -19.46 21.12
C VAL A 198 26.08 -20.34 22.29
N LEU A 199 25.66 -21.56 21.99
CA LEU A 199 25.30 -22.56 23.00
C LEU A 199 26.54 -23.26 23.54
N THR A 200 26.50 -23.63 24.81
CA THR A 200 27.50 -24.48 25.45
C THR A 200 27.36 -25.94 25.00
N ILE A 201 28.43 -26.72 25.13
CA ILE A 201 28.42 -28.15 24.77
C ILE A 201 27.30 -28.91 25.51
N LYS A 202 27.06 -28.58 26.78
CA LYS A 202 26.00 -29.20 27.60
C LYS A 202 24.60 -28.89 27.07
N GLU A 203 24.34 -27.64 26.69
CA GLU A 203 23.05 -27.26 26.11
C GLU A 203 22.81 -27.97 24.77
N ILE A 204 23.85 -28.12 23.97
CA ILE A 204 23.76 -28.83 22.68
C ILE A 204 23.46 -30.31 22.87
N GLN A 205 24.09 -30.96 23.85
CA GLN A 205 23.77 -32.35 24.22
C GLN A 205 22.29 -32.49 24.64
N ASN A 206 21.81 -31.61 25.50
CA ASN A 206 20.40 -31.61 25.92
C ASN A 206 19.44 -31.45 24.73
N ILE A 207 19.80 -30.63 23.73
CA ILE A 207 19.00 -30.50 22.50
C ILE A 207 19.01 -31.81 21.71
N PHE A 208 20.16 -32.45 21.52
CA PHE A 208 20.26 -33.71 20.80
C PHE A 208 19.50 -34.86 21.45
N ASP A 209 19.31 -34.84 22.76
CA ASP A 209 18.56 -35.86 23.49
C ASP A 209 17.04 -35.72 23.33
N GLN A 210 16.56 -34.53 22.96
CA GLN A 210 15.14 -34.25 22.73
C GLN A 210 14.72 -34.34 21.25
N LEU A 211 15.67 -34.52 20.33
CA LEU A 211 15.40 -34.59 18.89
C LEU A 211 15.11 -36.03 18.42
N SER A 212 14.14 -36.17 17.52
CA SER A 212 13.83 -37.43 16.83
C SER A 212 14.96 -37.84 15.87
N GLU A 213 15.04 -39.15 15.55
CA GLU A 213 16.19 -39.74 14.84
C GLU A 213 16.71 -38.94 13.63
N THR A 214 15.85 -38.64 12.65
CA THR A 214 16.25 -37.92 11.43
C THR A 214 16.74 -36.50 11.75
N SER A 215 15.99 -35.79 12.59
CA SER A 215 16.31 -34.42 13.01
C SER A 215 17.62 -34.37 13.81
N LYS A 216 17.87 -35.36 14.67
CA LYS A 216 19.10 -35.51 15.45
C LYS A 216 20.31 -35.70 14.53
N ARG A 217 20.23 -36.59 13.54
CA ARG A 217 21.31 -36.80 12.56
C ARG A 217 21.63 -35.53 11.78
N MET A 218 20.60 -34.84 11.28
CA MET A 218 20.79 -33.56 10.58
C MET A 218 21.42 -32.51 11.48
N ALA A 219 20.97 -32.39 12.74
CA ALA A 219 21.51 -31.43 13.70
C ALA A 219 22.98 -31.72 14.07
N MET A 220 23.35 -33.00 14.19
CA MET A 220 24.75 -33.40 14.43
C MET A 220 25.66 -33.07 13.23
N VAL A 221 25.19 -33.28 12.00
CA VAL A 221 25.93 -32.93 10.78
C VAL A 221 26.12 -31.41 10.67
N ILE A 222 25.07 -30.64 10.97
CA ILE A 222 25.13 -29.17 11.04
C ILE A 222 26.14 -28.71 12.09
N TYR A 223 26.08 -29.26 13.31
CA TYR A 223 26.96 -28.88 14.40
C TYR A 223 28.43 -29.26 14.14
N GLY A 224 28.69 -30.50 13.70
CA GLY A 224 30.06 -30.98 13.46
C GLY A 224 30.68 -30.46 12.16
N GLY A 225 29.87 -30.21 11.12
CA GLY A 225 30.34 -29.74 9.81
C GLY A 225 30.22 -28.22 9.60
N GLY A 226 29.60 -27.48 10.53
CA GLY A 226 29.36 -26.04 10.39
C GLY A 226 28.42 -25.66 9.24
N LEU A 227 27.58 -26.61 8.78
CA LEU A 227 26.70 -26.45 7.62
C LEU A 227 25.49 -25.57 7.96
N ARG A 228 25.06 -24.74 7.02
CA ARG A 228 23.74 -24.10 7.09
C ARG A 228 22.65 -25.12 6.86
N LEU A 229 21.45 -24.85 7.38
CA LEU A 229 20.29 -25.73 7.21
C LEU A 229 20.04 -26.12 5.74
N GLN A 230 20.12 -25.16 4.82
CA GLN A 230 19.91 -25.43 3.38
C GLN A 230 21.04 -26.25 2.77
N GLU A 231 22.27 -26.10 3.24
CA GLU A 231 23.41 -26.91 2.78
C GLU A 231 23.23 -28.36 3.24
N CYS A 232 22.84 -28.59 4.50
CA CYS A 232 22.52 -29.91 5.02
C CYS A 232 21.37 -30.59 4.26
N LEU A 233 20.33 -29.84 3.88
CA LEU A 233 19.19 -30.36 3.12
C LEU A 233 19.52 -30.69 1.66
N GLN A 234 20.62 -30.18 1.13
CA GLN A 234 21.07 -30.37 -0.26
C GLN A 234 22.28 -31.30 -0.39
N LEU A 235 22.69 -31.94 0.72
CA LEU A 235 23.71 -32.98 0.70
C LEU A 235 23.26 -34.12 -0.24
N ARG A 236 24.17 -34.54 -1.11
CA ARG A 236 23.98 -35.60 -2.10
C ARG A 236 24.87 -36.79 -1.78
#